data_AF-A0A7S1H284-F1
#
_entry.id   AF-A0A7S1H284-F1
#
_cell.length_a   1.000
_cell.length_b   1.000
_cell.length_c   1.000
_cell.angle_alpha   90.00
_cell.angle_beta   90.00
_cell.angle_gamma   90.00
#
_symmetry.space_group_name_H-M   'P 1'
#
loop_
_entity.id
_entity.type
_entity.pdbx_description
1 polymer ?
#
loop_
_entity_poly.entity_id
_entity_poly.type
_entity_poly.pdbx_seq_one_letter_code
_entity_poly.pdbx_strand_id
1 'polypeptide(L)'
;KMQRSQNCFPTVTNEQMEWTAGPTLEEFCEKRETNEYLDMSKRCIQGLGYVNSDMTLAMDHNVLTAVWELHDTIAIAVNLCPVLDQMYLRFCYNKTKTFMQTDSTQNDFLSVLLHVVDRVPAKEGEETLQQLLRVASSEDGRALNEDATDLWLETEKILMDQKKLIDSLEIDDEEKAKMQLSVPPVDDESDLGVPLDRGVYEMLVSKQKGFRDNQDMARRNEMKDRIVTLGQLCLVVHNNIQQPHSKYSALEVHFRRLFSNIKYSVADMMNQLMDQDDLTEV
;
A
#
# COMPACT_ATOMS: atom_id res chain seq x y z
N LYS A 1 40.75 11.29 -20.62
CA LYS A 1 39.80 11.98 -19.72
C LYS A 1 38.40 11.75 -20.27
N MET A 2 37.63 10.82 -19.69
CA MET A 2 36.21 10.70 -20.03
C MET A 2 35.52 12.02 -19.69
N GLN A 3 34.86 12.65 -20.67
CA GLN A 3 33.92 13.72 -20.39
C GLN A 3 32.84 13.14 -19.47
N ARG A 4 32.83 13.56 -18.21
CA ARG A 4 31.66 13.40 -17.36
C ARG A 4 30.58 14.27 -17.97
N SER A 5 29.69 13.68 -18.78
CA SER A 5 28.45 14.32 -19.16
C SER A 5 27.74 14.75 -17.88
N GLN A 6 27.54 16.05 -17.69
CA GLN A 6 26.88 16.61 -16.51
C GLN A 6 25.37 16.28 -16.47
N ASN A 7 24.84 15.63 -17.50
CA ASN A 7 23.43 15.26 -17.64
C ASN A 7 23.27 13.74 -17.66
N CYS A 8 23.74 13.05 -16.63
CA CYS A 8 23.56 11.59 -16.46
C CYS A 8 22.25 11.24 -15.74
N PHE A 9 21.19 12.02 -15.96
CA PHE A 9 19.85 11.61 -15.56
C PHE A 9 19.16 11.09 -16.82
N PRO A 10 18.68 9.84 -16.86
CA PRO A 10 17.80 9.42 -17.94
C PRO A 10 16.64 10.41 -17.98
N THR A 11 16.60 11.21 -19.04
CA THR A 11 15.59 12.25 -19.24
C THR A 11 14.68 11.75 -20.35
N VAL A 12 13.42 11.50 -20.00
CA VAL A 12 12.39 11.20 -21.00
C VAL A 12 12.20 12.47 -21.81
N THR A 13 12.43 12.39 -23.12
CA THR A 13 12.21 13.53 -24.02
C THR A 13 10.71 13.74 -24.26
N ASN A 14 10.30 14.94 -24.66
CA ASN A 14 8.90 15.20 -25.04
C ASN A 14 8.44 14.25 -26.15
N GLU A 15 9.33 13.94 -27.11
CA GLU A 15 9.06 12.97 -28.18
C GLU A 15 8.83 11.55 -27.63
N GLN A 16 9.62 11.12 -26.63
CA GLN A 16 9.41 9.83 -25.98
C GLN A 16 8.09 9.80 -25.19
N MET A 17 7.73 10.90 -24.51
CA MET A 17 6.45 11.01 -23.81
C MET A 17 5.26 10.91 -24.77
N GLU A 18 5.32 11.65 -25.88
CA GLU A 18 4.29 11.61 -26.94
C GLU A 18 4.17 10.21 -27.54
N TRP A 19 5.29 9.51 -27.72
CA TRP A 19 5.28 8.14 -28.25
C TRP A 19 4.67 7.14 -27.26
N THR A 20 4.97 7.27 -25.96
CA THR A 20 4.38 6.41 -24.90
C THR A 20 2.92 6.70 -24.62
N ALA A 21 2.46 7.93 -24.89
CA ALA A 21 1.07 8.34 -24.74
C ALA A 21 0.32 8.38 -26.08
N GLY A 22 0.89 7.76 -27.12
CA GLY A 22 0.30 7.67 -28.44
C GLY A 22 -0.96 6.79 -28.46
N PRO A 23 -1.66 6.76 -29.60
CA PRO A 23 -2.90 6.01 -29.73
C PRO A 23 -2.71 4.52 -29.44
N THR A 24 -3.69 3.95 -28.75
CA THR A 24 -3.79 2.51 -28.52
C THR A 24 -3.84 1.75 -29.85
N LEU A 25 -3.57 0.44 -29.82
CA LEU A 25 -3.67 -0.40 -31.01
C LEU A 25 -5.07 -0.33 -31.64
N GLU A 26 -6.12 -0.22 -30.81
CA GLU A 26 -7.50 -0.05 -31.25
C GLU A 26 -7.70 1.28 -31.97
N GLU A 27 -7.29 2.40 -31.38
CA GLU A 27 -7.37 3.73 -31.99
C GLU A 27 -6.56 3.81 -33.29
N PHE A 28 -5.38 3.19 -33.32
CA PHE A 28 -4.58 3.06 -34.54
C PHE A 28 -5.32 2.29 -35.63
N CYS A 29 -5.96 1.16 -35.29
CA CYS A 29 -6.77 0.38 -36.24
C CYS A 29 -7.98 1.17 -36.76
N GLU A 30 -8.57 2.01 -35.91
CA GLU A 30 -9.71 2.87 -36.22
C GLU A 30 -9.31 4.21 -36.86
N LYS A 31 -8.00 4.49 -37.01
CA LYS A 31 -7.45 5.76 -37.50
C LYS A 31 -7.89 6.98 -36.70
N ARG A 32 -8.06 6.82 -35.38
CA ARG A 32 -8.27 7.94 -34.45
C ARG A 32 -6.92 8.46 -33.99
N GLU A 33 -6.70 9.76 -34.13
CA GLU A 33 -5.57 10.47 -33.53
C GLU A 33 -6.09 11.21 -32.28
N THR A 34 -5.65 10.79 -31.09
CA THR A 34 -6.08 11.37 -29.81
C THR A 34 -4.83 11.65 -28.96
N ASN A 35 -4.78 12.82 -28.32
CA ASN A 35 -3.81 13.15 -27.26
C ASN A 35 -4.48 13.12 -25.87
N GLU A 36 -5.71 12.60 -25.81
CA GLU A 36 -6.58 12.66 -24.65
C GLU A 36 -5.94 11.99 -23.43
N TYR A 37 -5.23 10.87 -23.65
CA TYR A 37 -4.54 10.14 -22.60
C TYR A 37 -3.40 10.94 -21.95
N LEU A 38 -2.59 11.65 -22.75
CA LEU A 38 -1.48 12.47 -22.22
C LEU A 38 -2.01 13.64 -21.39
N ASP A 39 -3.04 14.33 -21.88
CA ASP A 39 -3.62 15.47 -21.20
C ASP A 39 -4.40 15.06 -19.95
N MET A 40 -5.08 13.92 -19.97
CA MET A 40 -5.67 13.30 -18.79
C MET A 40 -4.61 12.90 -17.76
N SER A 41 -3.51 12.28 -18.20
CA SER A 41 -2.40 11.90 -17.33
C SER A 41 -1.80 13.12 -16.64
N LYS A 42 -1.57 14.21 -17.38
CA LYS A 42 -1.10 15.50 -16.83
C LYS A 42 -2.06 16.06 -15.78
N ARG A 43 -3.37 16.12 -16.10
CA ARG A 43 -4.41 16.58 -15.15
C ARG A 43 -4.42 15.72 -13.89
N CYS A 44 -4.29 14.40 -14.03
CA CYS A 44 -4.28 13.46 -12.91
C CYS A 44 -3.06 13.69 -12.01
N ILE A 45 -1.83 13.62 -12.54
CA ILE A 45 -0.61 13.75 -11.72
C ILE A 45 -0.44 15.16 -11.13
N GLN A 46 -0.91 16.20 -11.83
CA GLN A 46 -0.94 17.56 -11.29
C GLN A 46 -2.00 17.70 -10.19
N GLY A 47 -3.20 17.17 -10.40
CA GLY A 47 -4.28 17.23 -9.41
C GLY A 47 -3.97 16.41 -8.14
N LEU A 48 -3.25 15.31 -8.27
CA LEU A 48 -2.71 14.54 -7.14
C LEU A 48 -1.52 15.22 -6.44
N GLY A 49 -1.05 16.36 -6.95
CA GLY A 49 0.06 17.12 -6.37
C GLY A 49 1.43 16.48 -6.58
N TYR A 50 1.58 15.55 -7.53
CA TYR A 50 2.86 14.91 -7.82
C TYR A 50 3.81 15.85 -8.56
N VAL A 51 3.24 16.75 -9.37
CA VAL A 51 3.94 17.78 -10.13
C VAL A 51 3.27 19.15 -9.93
N ASN A 52 4.05 20.21 -10.11
CA ASN A 52 3.56 21.58 -10.15
C ASN A 52 2.88 21.88 -11.50
N SER A 53 2.30 23.09 -11.64
CA SER A 53 1.65 23.53 -12.88
C SER A 53 2.57 23.69 -14.08
N ASP A 54 3.89 23.79 -13.86
CA ASP A 54 4.92 23.79 -14.90
C ASP A 54 5.48 22.39 -15.18
N MET A 55 4.83 21.34 -14.66
CA MET A 55 5.24 19.93 -14.75
C MET A 55 6.57 19.61 -14.06
N THR A 56 7.09 20.52 -13.22
CA THR A 56 8.23 20.20 -12.36
C THR A 56 7.79 19.30 -11.21
N LEU A 57 8.67 18.40 -10.80
CA LEU A 57 8.39 17.43 -9.74
C LEU A 57 8.12 18.16 -8.39
N ALA A 58 6.98 17.87 -7.77
CA ALA A 58 6.59 18.39 -6.46
C ALA A 58 6.69 17.34 -5.35
N MET A 59 6.45 16.07 -5.68
CA MET A 59 6.60 14.93 -4.78
C MET A 59 8.05 14.40 -4.76
N ASP A 60 8.38 13.60 -3.75
CA ASP A 60 9.64 12.84 -3.75
C ASP A 60 9.73 11.90 -4.96
N HIS A 61 10.81 12.01 -5.74
CA HIS A 61 11.05 11.20 -6.94
C HIS A 61 10.91 9.71 -6.67
N ASN A 62 11.46 9.24 -5.55
CA ASN A 62 11.49 7.81 -5.24
C ASN A 62 10.09 7.28 -4.92
N VAL A 63 9.24 8.09 -4.29
CA VAL A 63 7.84 7.74 -4.09
C VAL A 63 7.12 7.67 -5.42
N LEU A 64 7.36 8.62 -6.33
CA LEU A 64 6.75 8.61 -7.65
C LEU A 64 7.17 7.37 -8.48
N THR A 65 8.44 6.96 -8.42
CA THR A 65 8.89 5.71 -9.06
C THR A 65 8.21 4.48 -8.43
N ALA A 66 7.99 4.47 -7.11
CA ALA A 66 7.23 3.40 -6.47
C ALA A 66 5.79 3.33 -6.96
N VAL A 67 5.12 4.48 -7.16
CA VAL A 67 3.75 4.53 -7.73
C VAL A 67 3.71 3.93 -9.12
N TRP A 68 4.69 4.26 -9.96
CA TRP A 68 4.83 3.71 -11.30
C TRP A 68 5.04 2.18 -11.31
N GLU A 69 5.93 1.67 -10.45
CA GLU A 69 6.16 0.23 -10.34
C GLU A 69 4.94 -0.52 -9.77
N LEU A 70 4.08 0.14 -9.01
CA LEU A 70 2.83 -0.40 -8.45
C LEU A 70 1.60 -0.17 -9.36
N HIS A 71 1.78 0.07 -10.66
CA HIS A 71 0.67 0.36 -11.59
C HIS A 71 -0.42 -0.71 -11.64
N ASP A 72 -0.08 -1.99 -11.47
CA ASP A 72 -1.06 -3.09 -11.39
C ASP A 72 -1.97 -2.99 -10.15
N THR A 73 -1.55 -2.23 -9.15
CA THR A 73 -2.27 -1.96 -7.89
C THR A 73 -2.39 -0.46 -7.64
N ILE A 74 -2.72 0.31 -8.68
CA ILE A 74 -2.66 1.77 -8.67
C ILE A 74 -3.48 2.40 -7.53
N ALA A 75 -4.64 1.84 -7.19
CA ALA A 75 -5.43 2.28 -6.04
C ALA A 75 -4.64 2.26 -4.74
N ILE A 76 -3.91 1.18 -4.48
CA ILE A 76 -3.06 1.06 -3.29
C ILE A 76 -1.90 2.06 -3.37
N ALA A 77 -1.26 2.18 -4.53
CA ALA A 77 -0.13 3.07 -4.73
C ALA A 77 -0.47 4.54 -4.47
N VAL A 78 -1.57 5.03 -5.05
CA VAL A 78 -2.04 6.42 -4.91
C VAL A 78 -2.44 6.72 -3.47
N ASN A 79 -3.12 5.80 -2.79
CA ASN A 79 -3.57 6.00 -1.41
C ASN A 79 -2.45 5.80 -0.38
N LEU A 80 -1.40 5.04 -0.72
CA LEU A 80 -0.22 4.88 0.15
C LEU A 80 0.63 6.16 0.18
N CYS A 81 0.68 6.94 -0.89
CA CYS A 81 1.47 8.18 -0.98
C CYS A 81 1.30 9.13 0.23
N PRO A 82 0.09 9.60 0.58
CA PRO A 82 -0.10 10.47 1.73
C PRO A 82 0.13 9.74 3.07
N VAL A 83 -0.11 8.42 3.11
CA VAL A 83 0.12 7.59 4.32
C VAL A 83 1.62 7.44 4.61
N LEU A 84 2.51 7.43 3.61
CA LEU A 84 3.95 7.39 3.84
C LEU A 84 4.45 8.57 4.68
N ASP A 85 3.82 9.73 4.54
CA ASP A 85 4.14 10.91 5.36
C ASP A 85 3.76 10.71 6.84
N GLN A 86 2.56 10.17 7.09
CA GLN A 86 2.14 9.77 8.45
C GLN A 86 3.11 8.75 9.03
N MET A 87 3.44 7.70 8.26
CA MET A 87 4.37 6.65 8.70
C MET A 87 5.74 7.23 9.03
N TYR A 88 6.27 8.14 8.19
CA TYR A 88 7.53 8.81 8.48
C TYR A 88 7.48 9.60 9.79
N LEU A 89 6.43 10.41 9.99
CA LEU A 89 6.28 11.23 11.19
C LEU A 89 6.12 10.38 12.46
N ARG A 90 5.32 9.31 12.40
CA ARG A 90 5.02 8.44 13.54
C ARG A 90 6.17 7.50 13.89
N PHE A 91 6.86 6.95 12.91
CA PHE A 91 7.81 5.86 13.14
C PHE A 91 9.28 6.27 13.01
N CYS A 92 9.60 7.34 12.26
CA CYS A 92 10.99 7.72 11.97
C CYS A 92 11.38 9.10 12.51
N TYR A 93 10.52 10.11 12.36
CA TYR A 93 10.87 11.49 12.69
C TYR A 93 11.10 11.69 14.19
N ASN A 94 12.28 12.21 14.55
CA ASN A 94 12.73 12.37 15.94
C ASN A 94 12.64 11.08 16.78
N LYS A 95 12.73 9.91 16.15
CA LYS A 95 12.75 8.62 16.84
C LYS A 95 14.16 8.06 16.96
N THR A 96 14.41 7.29 18.01
CA THR A 96 15.70 6.61 18.21
C THR A 96 15.77 5.34 17.37
N LYS A 97 16.99 4.89 17.05
CA LYS A 97 17.19 3.61 16.36
C LYS A 97 16.57 2.42 17.12
N THR A 98 16.67 2.42 18.44
CA THR A 98 16.08 1.38 19.29
C THR A 98 14.56 1.35 19.15
N PHE A 99 13.90 2.52 19.13
CA PHE A 99 12.45 2.61 18.92
C PHE A 99 12.03 2.01 17.57
N MET A 100 12.72 2.36 16.48
CA MET A 100 12.42 1.86 15.13
C MET A 100 12.60 0.34 14.99
N GLN A 101 13.39 -0.27 15.87
CA GLN A 101 13.75 -1.70 15.81
C GLN A 101 12.91 -2.58 16.74
N THR A 102 12.01 -2.03 17.55
CA THR A 102 11.15 -2.86 18.42
C THR A 102 10.10 -3.62 17.59
N ASP A 103 9.60 -4.72 18.14
CA ASP A 103 8.50 -5.49 17.55
C ASP A 103 7.16 -4.74 17.69
N SER A 104 6.95 -4.03 18.80
CA SER A 104 5.74 -3.21 18.99
C SER A 104 5.62 -2.15 17.90
N THR A 105 6.68 -1.39 17.64
CA THR A 105 6.71 -0.39 16.57
C THR A 105 6.47 -1.03 15.21
N GLN A 106 7.00 -2.24 14.98
CA GLN A 106 6.80 -2.96 13.73
C GLN A 106 5.34 -3.41 13.54
N ASN A 107 4.67 -3.79 14.63
CA ASN A 107 3.27 -4.18 14.63
C ASN A 107 2.34 -2.97 14.38
N ASP A 108 2.64 -1.82 14.98
CA ASP A 108 1.92 -0.57 14.74
C ASP A 108 2.16 -0.05 13.30
N PHE A 109 3.38 -0.22 12.79
CA PHE A 109 3.68 0.07 11.39
C PHE A 109 2.87 -0.82 10.44
N LEU A 110 2.78 -2.12 10.76
CA LEU A 110 2.00 -3.07 9.98
C LEU A 110 0.51 -2.73 10.00
N SER A 111 -0.06 -2.35 11.15
CA SER A 111 -1.48 -2.03 11.23
C SER A 111 -1.84 -0.88 10.29
N VAL A 112 -1.06 0.22 10.28
CA VAL A 112 -1.24 1.34 9.33
C VAL A 112 -1.14 0.87 7.88
N LEU A 113 -0.17 0.01 7.55
CA LEU A 113 0.00 -0.47 6.18
C LEU A 113 -1.21 -1.31 5.71
N LEU A 114 -1.76 -2.17 6.59
CA LEU A 114 -2.93 -2.99 6.27
C LEU A 114 -4.19 -2.16 6.02
N HIS A 115 -4.30 -0.94 6.59
CA HIS A 115 -5.41 -0.04 6.29
C HIS A 115 -5.48 0.42 4.84
N VAL A 116 -4.38 0.27 4.08
CA VAL A 116 -4.33 0.64 2.66
C VAL A 116 -4.27 -0.60 1.79
N VAL A 117 -3.43 -1.55 2.16
CA VAL A 117 -3.09 -2.70 1.32
C VAL A 117 -4.08 -3.86 1.46
N ASP A 118 -4.73 -3.98 2.62
CA ASP A 118 -5.53 -5.15 2.99
C ASP A 118 -6.86 -4.76 3.66
N ARG A 119 -7.60 -3.83 3.03
CA ARG A 119 -8.94 -3.41 3.48
C ARG A 119 -10.02 -4.47 3.18
N VAL A 120 -9.83 -5.69 3.65
CA VAL A 120 -10.83 -6.76 3.49
C VAL A 120 -11.78 -6.74 4.69
N PRO A 121 -13.11 -6.68 4.49
CA PRO A 121 -14.05 -6.74 5.61
C PRO A 121 -13.96 -8.09 6.34
N ALA A 122 -14.07 -8.05 7.66
CA ALA A 122 -14.18 -9.24 8.48
C ALA A 122 -15.48 -9.99 8.18
N LYS A 123 -15.45 -11.32 8.31
CA LYS A 123 -16.66 -12.14 8.24
C LYS A 123 -17.53 -11.88 9.47
N GLU A 124 -18.84 -12.01 9.30
CA GLU A 124 -19.80 -11.83 10.39
C GLU A 124 -19.50 -12.79 11.56
N GLY A 125 -19.41 -12.23 12.77
CA GLY A 125 -19.12 -12.99 13.99
C GLY A 125 -17.64 -13.30 14.24
N GLU A 126 -16.73 -12.92 13.35
CA GLU A 126 -15.28 -13.04 13.61
C GLU A 126 -14.74 -11.81 14.34
N GLU A 127 -13.75 -12.03 15.23
CA GLU A 127 -13.01 -10.92 15.84
C GLU A 127 -12.25 -10.13 14.76
N THR A 128 -12.43 -8.82 14.80
CA THR A 128 -11.96 -7.89 13.77
C THR A 128 -10.55 -7.39 14.10
N LEU A 129 -9.86 -6.81 13.13
CA LEU A 129 -8.57 -6.18 13.35
C LEU A 129 -8.69 -5.03 14.36
N GLN A 130 -9.77 -4.26 14.28
CA GLN A 130 -10.04 -3.17 15.21
C GLN A 130 -10.16 -3.68 16.66
N GLN A 131 -10.86 -4.80 16.86
CA GLN A 131 -11.00 -5.43 18.18
C GLN A 131 -9.66 -5.98 18.67
N LEU A 132 -8.91 -6.67 17.79
CA LEU A 132 -7.60 -7.24 18.12
C LEU A 132 -6.59 -6.16 18.55
N LEU A 133 -6.59 -5.01 17.86
CA LEU A 133 -5.74 -3.86 18.19
C LEU A 133 -6.26 -3.03 19.36
N ARG A 134 -7.45 -3.37 19.89
CA ARG A 134 -8.15 -2.67 20.97
C ARG A 134 -8.50 -1.22 20.61
N VAL A 135 -8.78 -0.94 19.34
CA VAL A 135 -9.35 0.35 18.90
C VAL A 135 -10.88 0.34 18.91
N ALA A 136 -11.48 -0.85 18.79
CA ALA A 136 -12.90 -1.09 19.02
C ALA A 136 -13.09 -1.97 20.27
N SER A 137 -14.27 -1.85 20.89
CA SER A 137 -14.62 -2.68 22.04
C SER A 137 -14.75 -4.15 21.64
N SER A 138 -14.14 -5.03 22.44
CA SER A 138 -14.20 -6.48 22.30
C SER A 138 -15.01 -7.10 23.45
N GLU A 139 -15.56 -8.30 23.24
CA GLU A 139 -16.38 -9.00 24.23
C GLU A 139 -15.62 -9.37 25.51
N ASP A 140 -14.29 -9.43 25.43
CA ASP A 140 -13.41 -9.79 26.54
C ASP A 140 -13.14 -8.65 27.54
N GLY A 141 -13.75 -7.47 27.32
CA GLY A 141 -13.74 -6.35 28.27
C GLY A 141 -12.38 -5.68 28.44
N ARG A 142 -11.42 -5.91 27.54
CA ARG A 142 -10.12 -5.22 27.58
C ARG A 142 -10.34 -3.73 27.32
N ALA A 143 -9.61 -2.89 28.06
CA ALA A 143 -9.64 -1.45 27.86
C ALA A 143 -9.21 -1.10 26.42
N LEU A 144 -9.67 0.03 25.90
CA LEU A 144 -9.20 0.52 24.60
C LEU A 144 -7.73 0.93 24.67
N ASN A 145 -7.05 0.90 23.54
CA ASN A 145 -5.70 1.41 23.36
C ASN A 145 -5.79 2.78 22.68
N GLU A 146 -5.80 3.86 23.48
CA GLU A 146 -6.00 5.24 23.00
C GLU A 146 -4.99 5.63 21.90
N ASP A 147 -3.72 5.30 22.06
CA ASP A 147 -2.69 5.59 21.05
C ASP A 147 -2.96 4.89 19.71
N ALA A 148 -3.45 3.64 19.76
CA ALA A 148 -3.80 2.90 18.55
C ALA A 148 -5.09 3.44 17.92
N THR A 149 -6.06 3.88 18.73
CA THR A 149 -7.29 4.53 18.25
C THR A 149 -6.97 5.84 17.55
N ASP A 150 -6.13 6.69 18.15
CA ASP A 150 -5.71 7.95 17.55
C ASP A 150 -4.97 7.73 16.22
N LEU A 151 -4.10 6.72 16.16
CA LEU A 151 -3.41 6.35 14.94
C LEU A 151 -4.36 5.85 13.84
N TRP A 152 -5.35 5.02 14.22
CA TRP A 152 -6.38 4.49 13.32
C TRP A 152 -7.20 5.63 12.71
N LEU A 153 -7.72 6.54 13.55
CA LEU A 153 -8.53 7.67 13.10
C LEU A 153 -7.72 8.64 12.24
N GLU A 154 -6.44 8.87 12.57
CA GLU A 154 -5.56 9.69 11.73
C GLU A 154 -5.36 9.06 10.34
N THR A 155 -5.18 7.73 10.26
CA THR A 155 -5.04 7.03 8.98
C THR A 155 -6.34 7.08 8.17
N GLU A 156 -7.50 6.83 8.79
CA GLU A 156 -8.81 6.95 8.12
C GLU A 156 -9.05 8.37 7.59
N LYS A 157 -8.70 9.41 8.36
CA LYS A 157 -8.79 10.80 7.92
C LYS A 157 -7.93 11.08 6.67
N ILE A 158 -6.69 10.60 6.66
CA ILE A 158 -5.79 10.78 5.49
C ILE A 158 -6.39 10.11 4.26
N LEU A 159 -6.94 8.91 4.39
CA LEU A 159 -7.56 8.19 3.29
C LEU A 159 -8.84 8.89 2.81
N MET A 160 -9.65 9.43 3.73
CA MET A 160 -10.84 10.23 3.41
C MET A 160 -10.46 11.49 2.63
N ASP A 161 -9.42 12.22 3.06
CA ASP A 161 -8.95 13.41 2.36
C ASP A 161 -8.39 13.07 0.98
N GLN A 162 -7.67 11.95 0.85
CA GLN A 162 -7.20 11.44 -0.43
C GLN A 162 -8.35 11.05 -1.36
N LYS A 163 -9.40 10.41 -0.83
CA LYS A 163 -10.62 10.09 -1.59
C LYS A 163 -11.28 11.36 -2.13
N LYS A 164 -11.45 12.39 -1.29
CA LYS A 164 -12.00 13.69 -1.69
C LYS A 164 -11.16 14.36 -2.78
N LEU A 165 -9.83 14.27 -2.67
CA LEU A 165 -8.92 14.77 -3.68
C LEU A 165 -9.14 14.07 -5.02
N ILE A 166 -9.17 12.72 -5.03
CA ILE A 166 -9.42 11.92 -6.23
C ILE A 166 -10.77 12.27 -6.85
N ASP A 167 -11.82 12.36 -6.04
CA ASP A 167 -13.18 12.67 -6.51
C ASP A 167 -13.26 14.08 -7.14
N SER A 168 -12.43 15.01 -6.66
CA SER A 168 -12.33 16.39 -7.18
C SER A 168 -11.55 16.52 -8.49
N LEU A 169 -10.83 15.48 -8.94
CA LEU A 169 -10.01 15.56 -10.15
C LEU A 169 -10.88 15.83 -11.38
N GLU A 170 -10.44 16.73 -12.24
CA GLU A 170 -11.10 17.03 -13.51
C GLU A 170 -10.73 15.99 -14.58
N ILE A 171 -11.04 14.72 -14.33
CA ILE A 171 -10.88 13.57 -15.24
C ILE A 171 -12.14 12.70 -15.22
N ASP A 172 -12.20 11.71 -16.11
CA ASP A 172 -13.36 10.82 -16.22
C ASP A 172 -13.53 9.95 -14.97
N ASP A 173 -14.79 9.69 -14.60
CA ASP A 173 -15.11 8.94 -13.37
C ASP A 173 -14.61 7.49 -13.41
N GLU A 174 -14.48 6.89 -14.60
CA GLU A 174 -13.87 5.57 -14.78
C GLU A 174 -12.39 5.55 -14.34
N GLU A 175 -11.64 6.61 -14.66
CA GLU A 175 -10.23 6.73 -14.25
C GLU A 175 -10.11 7.04 -12.76
N LYS A 176 -11.03 7.84 -12.19
CA LYS A 176 -11.10 8.04 -10.74
C LYS A 176 -11.33 6.71 -10.03
N ALA A 177 -12.27 5.89 -10.52
CA ALA A 177 -12.61 4.61 -9.91
C ALA A 177 -11.40 3.66 -9.83
N LYS A 178 -10.49 3.67 -10.81
CA LYS A 178 -9.24 2.87 -10.78
C LYS A 178 -8.31 3.25 -9.61
N MET A 179 -8.37 4.49 -9.15
CA MET A 179 -7.56 5.00 -8.02
C MET A 179 -8.23 4.84 -6.66
N GLN A 180 -9.52 4.49 -6.62
CA GLN A 180 -10.26 4.32 -5.38
C GLN A 180 -9.97 2.95 -4.75
N LEU A 181 -9.86 2.91 -3.42
CA LEU A 181 -9.77 1.66 -2.68
C LEU A 181 -11.07 0.87 -2.82
N SER A 182 -10.96 -0.46 -2.92
CA SER A 182 -12.12 -1.37 -3.08
C SER A 182 -13.12 -1.25 -1.93
N VAL A 183 -12.59 -1.07 -0.71
CA VAL A 183 -13.35 -0.67 0.46
C VAL A 183 -13.00 0.79 0.74
N PRO A 184 -13.96 1.71 0.64
CA PRO A 184 -13.68 3.13 0.81
C PRO A 184 -13.27 3.45 2.26
N PRO A 185 -12.59 4.59 2.48
CA PRO A 185 -12.46 5.18 3.79
C PRO A 185 -13.81 5.65 4.34
N VAL A 186 -13.82 6.01 5.62
CA VAL A 186 -14.98 6.61 6.29
C VAL A 186 -15.42 7.93 5.69
N ASP A 187 -16.69 8.27 5.87
CA ASP A 187 -17.25 9.60 5.55
C ASP A 187 -17.17 10.58 6.74
N ASP A 188 -16.95 10.07 7.96
CA ASP A 188 -16.84 10.83 9.21
C ASP A 188 -15.50 10.56 9.90
N GLU A 189 -14.78 11.62 10.29
CA GLU A 189 -13.46 11.54 10.94
C GLU A 189 -13.46 10.80 12.29
N SER A 190 -14.62 10.58 12.89
CA SER A 190 -14.79 9.86 14.16
C SER A 190 -15.16 8.38 14.00
N ASP A 191 -15.39 7.91 12.78
CA ASP A 191 -15.73 6.53 12.48
C ASP A 191 -14.46 5.66 12.34
N LEU A 192 -14.55 4.40 12.75
CA LEU A 192 -13.49 3.39 12.61
C LEU A 192 -13.57 2.62 11.29
N GLY A 193 -14.61 2.89 10.49
CA GLY A 193 -14.84 2.27 9.20
C GLY A 193 -15.38 0.85 9.32
N VAL A 194 -15.37 0.15 8.18
CA VAL A 194 -15.85 -1.24 8.18
C VAL A 194 -14.91 -2.11 9.02
N PRO A 195 -15.45 -3.07 9.78
CA PRO A 195 -14.61 -3.97 10.54
C PRO A 195 -13.71 -4.78 9.59
N LEU A 196 -12.40 -4.68 9.78
CA LEU A 196 -11.40 -5.29 8.90
C LEU A 196 -11.01 -6.68 9.39
N ASP A 197 -10.69 -7.54 8.45
CA ASP A 197 -10.22 -8.89 8.69
C ASP A 197 -8.83 -8.87 9.36
N ARG A 198 -8.68 -9.58 10.49
CA ARG A 198 -7.42 -9.62 11.24
C ARG A 198 -6.40 -10.64 10.71
N GLY A 199 -6.76 -11.45 9.71
CA GLY A 199 -6.01 -12.64 9.33
C GLY A 199 -4.55 -12.35 8.97
N VAL A 200 -4.30 -11.34 8.13
CA VAL A 200 -2.94 -11.02 7.66
C VAL A 200 -2.10 -10.49 8.81
N TYR A 201 -2.66 -9.62 9.63
CA TYR A 201 -2.00 -9.11 10.84
C TYR A 201 -1.60 -10.26 11.76
N GLU A 202 -2.53 -11.16 12.09
CA GLU A 202 -2.24 -12.29 12.95
C GLU A 202 -1.16 -13.20 12.39
N MET A 203 -1.19 -13.51 11.09
CA MET A 203 -0.17 -14.38 10.50
C MET A 203 1.24 -13.79 10.50
N LEU A 204 1.36 -12.46 10.53
CA LEU A 204 2.66 -11.77 10.53
C LEU A 204 3.15 -11.40 11.93
N VAL A 205 2.23 -11.19 12.88
CA VAL A 205 2.55 -10.81 14.26
C VAL A 205 2.56 -12.00 15.19
N SER A 206 1.62 -12.93 15.02
CA SER A 206 1.61 -14.15 15.82
C SER A 206 2.82 -14.99 15.40
N LYS A 207 3.55 -15.52 16.38
CA LYS A 207 4.64 -16.48 16.15
C LYS A 207 4.12 -17.84 15.67
N GLN A 208 2.85 -17.90 15.26
CA GLN A 208 2.23 -19.10 14.72
C GLN A 208 2.84 -19.36 13.34
N LYS A 209 3.29 -20.59 13.12
CA LYS A 209 3.83 -21.03 11.83
C LYS A 209 2.69 -21.51 10.95
N GLY A 210 2.43 -20.81 9.86
CA GLY A 210 1.43 -21.20 8.85
C GLY A 210 -0.02 -21.01 9.27
N PHE A 211 -0.91 -21.75 8.62
CA PHE A 211 -2.36 -21.71 8.78
C PHE A 211 -2.83 -22.42 10.06
N ARG A 212 -4.00 -22.03 10.56
CA ARG A 212 -4.70 -22.75 11.64
C ARG A 212 -5.29 -24.05 11.10
N ASP A 213 -5.31 -25.09 11.92
CA ASP A 213 -5.80 -26.42 11.52
C ASP A 213 -7.27 -26.41 11.06
N ASN A 214 -8.08 -25.49 11.63
CA ASN A 214 -9.49 -25.35 11.31
C ASN A 214 -9.79 -24.44 10.09
N GLN A 215 -8.79 -23.87 9.43
CA GLN A 215 -8.99 -23.06 8.23
C GLN A 215 -9.19 -23.94 7.01
N ASP A 216 -10.27 -23.70 6.27
CA ASP A 216 -10.53 -24.37 4.99
C ASP A 216 -9.55 -23.94 3.89
N MET A 217 -9.48 -24.71 2.80
CA MET A 217 -8.55 -24.45 1.70
C MET A 217 -8.81 -23.14 0.97
N ALA A 218 -10.06 -22.71 0.88
CA ALA A 218 -10.40 -21.44 0.23
C ALA A 218 -9.80 -20.26 1.01
N ARG A 219 -9.96 -20.27 2.34
CA ARG A 219 -9.40 -19.27 3.23
C ARG A 219 -7.87 -19.30 3.23
N ARG A 220 -7.25 -20.49 3.22
CA ARG A 220 -5.79 -20.60 3.12
C ARG A 220 -5.24 -19.98 1.85
N ASN A 221 -5.88 -20.24 0.70
CA ASN A 221 -5.49 -19.64 -0.58
C ASN A 221 -5.70 -18.13 -0.60
N GLU A 222 -6.85 -17.64 -0.14
CA GLU A 222 -7.12 -16.20 0.00
C GLU A 222 -6.06 -15.50 0.86
N MET A 223 -5.73 -16.07 2.02
CA MET A 223 -4.71 -15.56 2.94
C MET A 223 -3.31 -15.54 2.31
N LYS A 224 -2.95 -16.60 1.58
CA LYS A 224 -1.67 -16.69 0.86
C LYS A 224 -1.56 -15.57 -0.16
N ASP A 225 -2.59 -15.35 -0.98
CA ASP A 225 -2.57 -14.35 -2.03
C ASP A 225 -2.44 -12.93 -1.43
N ARG A 226 -3.20 -12.62 -0.38
CA ARG A 226 -3.12 -11.35 0.36
C ARG A 226 -1.73 -11.10 0.96
N ILE A 227 -1.11 -12.11 1.58
CA ILE A 227 0.25 -12.00 2.13
C ILE A 227 1.30 -11.81 1.03
N VAL A 228 1.16 -12.51 -0.10
CA VAL A 228 2.07 -12.36 -1.25
C VAL A 228 1.97 -10.96 -1.84
N THR A 229 0.76 -10.42 -2.03
CA THR A 229 0.53 -9.05 -2.50
C THR A 229 1.18 -8.03 -1.57
N LEU A 230 0.99 -8.16 -0.24
CA LEU A 230 1.65 -7.31 0.74
C LEU A 230 3.17 -7.40 0.66
N GLY A 231 3.72 -8.60 0.44
CA GLY A 231 5.15 -8.83 0.27
C GLY A 231 5.73 -8.15 -0.97
N GLN A 232 5.04 -8.28 -2.11
CA GLN A 232 5.41 -7.61 -3.36
C GLN A 232 5.40 -6.09 -3.21
N LEU A 233 4.36 -5.55 -2.58
CA LEU A 233 4.28 -4.12 -2.30
C LEU A 233 5.43 -3.66 -1.39
N CYS A 234 5.69 -4.38 -0.29
CA CYS A 234 6.79 -4.04 0.61
C CYS A 234 8.13 -4.01 -0.13
N LEU A 235 8.36 -4.96 -1.03
CA LEU A 235 9.59 -5.03 -1.83
C LEU A 235 9.73 -3.84 -2.78
N VAL A 236 8.67 -3.50 -3.53
CA VAL A 236 8.67 -2.37 -4.47
C VAL A 236 8.90 -1.07 -3.73
N VAL A 237 8.13 -0.81 -2.66
CA VAL A 237 8.25 0.41 -1.86
C VAL A 237 9.64 0.51 -1.25
N HIS A 238 10.14 -0.57 -0.62
CA HIS A 238 11.51 -0.64 -0.10
C HIS A 238 12.55 -0.26 -1.16
N ASN A 239 12.49 -0.89 -2.34
CA ASN A 239 13.51 -0.75 -3.37
C ASN A 239 13.61 0.68 -3.91
N ASN A 240 12.49 1.37 -3.94
CA ASN A 240 12.38 2.74 -4.40
C ASN A 240 12.77 3.74 -3.30
N ILE A 241 12.19 3.65 -2.10
CA ILE A 241 12.43 4.67 -1.07
C ILE A 241 13.82 4.60 -0.44
N GLN A 242 14.52 3.45 -0.53
CA GLN A 242 15.89 3.31 -0.01
C GLN A 242 16.92 4.15 -0.77
N GLN A 243 16.57 4.66 -1.96
CA GLN A 243 17.52 5.44 -2.77
C GLN A 243 17.91 6.74 -2.04
N PRO A 244 19.15 7.24 -2.26
CA PRO A 244 19.66 8.43 -1.57
C PRO A 244 18.76 9.68 -1.76
N HIS A 245 18.89 10.64 -0.84
CA HIS A 245 18.26 11.97 -0.88
C HIS A 245 16.75 12.04 -0.61
N SER A 246 16.06 10.92 -0.41
CA SER A 246 14.67 10.92 0.08
C SER A 246 14.60 10.89 1.60
N LYS A 247 13.69 11.67 2.21
CA LYS A 247 13.36 11.54 3.65
C LYS A 247 12.77 10.16 3.99
N TYR A 248 12.10 9.53 3.01
CA TYR A 248 11.46 8.23 3.17
C TYR A 248 12.46 7.08 3.20
N SER A 249 13.75 7.32 2.90
CA SER A 249 14.82 6.34 3.14
C SER A 249 14.87 5.87 4.60
N ALA A 250 14.37 6.67 5.56
CA ALA A 250 14.24 6.25 6.96
C ALA A 250 13.20 5.12 7.17
N LEU A 251 12.19 5.03 6.31
CA LEU A 251 11.15 3.99 6.37
C LEU A 251 11.62 2.64 5.81
N GLU A 252 12.73 2.62 5.04
CA GLU A 252 13.31 1.40 4.45
C GLU A 252 13.41 0.27 5.47
N VAL A 253 13.85 0.56 6.69
CA VAL A 253 14.07 -0.45 7.73
C VAL A 253 12.77 -1.18 8.08
N HIS A 254 11.66 -0.46 8.14
CA HIS A 254 10.35 -1.04 8.44
C HIS A 254 9.84 -1.92 7.30
N PHE A 255 9.91 -1.44 6.06
CA PHE A 255 9.52 -2.21 4.87
C PHE A 255 10.41 -3.45 4.67
N ARG A 256 11.73 -3.34 4.86
CA ARG A 256 12.66 -4.48 4.76
C ARG A 256 12.36 -5.55 5.81
N ARG A 257 12.08 -5.13 7.05
CA ARG A 257 11.72 -6.05 8.14
C ARG A 257 10.40 -6.76 7.84
N LEU A 258 9.36 -6.03 7.39
CA LEU A 258 8.10 -6.64 6.98
C LEU A 258 8.30 -7.64 5.84
N PHE A 259 9.01 -7.24 4.79
CA PHE A 259 9.28 -8.12 3.66
C PHE A 259 10.00 -9.40 4.10
N SER A 260 10.99 -9.28 4.99
CA SER A 260 11.70 -10.42 5.55
C SER A 260 10.77 -11.35 6.34
N ASN A 261 9.92 -10.78 7.20
CA ASN A 261 8.94 -11.56 7.98
C ASN A 261 7.95 -12.28 7.07
N ILE A 262 7.40 -11.57 6.07
CA ILE A 262 6.49 -12.14 5.06
C ILE A 262 7.14 -13.31 4.33
N LYS A 263 8.40 -13.18 3.92
CA LYS A 263 9.14 -14.27 3.26
C LYS A 263 9.21 -15.52 4.13
N TYR A 264 9.48 -15.37 5.43
CA TYR A 264 9.49 -16.50 6.36
C TYR A 264 8.10 -17.09 6.57
N SER A 265 7.06 -16.26 6.74
CA SER A 265 5.68 -16.72 6.86
C SER A 265 5.22 -17.48 5.61
N VAL A 266 5.58 -17.01 4.40
CA VAL A 266 5.29 -17.72 3.15
C VAL A 266 6.02 -19.05 3.06
N ALA A 267 7.29 -19.11 3.46
CA ALA A 267 8.02 -20.37 3.51
C ALA A 267 7.38 -21.38 4.48
N ASP A 268 6.97 -20.93 5.67
CA ASP A 268 6.27 -21.77 6.65
C ASP A 268 4.92 -22.27 6.11
N MET A 269 4.15 -21.40 5.43
CA MET A 269 2.89 -21.79 4.75
C MET A 269 3.13 -22.86 3.68
N MET A 270 4.17 -22.70 2.85
CA MET A 270 4.50 -23.66 1.79
C MET A 270 4.91 -25.02 2.36
N ASN A 271 5.72 -25.04 3.42
CA ASN A 271 6.10 -26.28 4.10
C ASN A 271 4.88 -27.00 4.67
N GLN A 272 3.97 -26.28 5.32
CA GLN A 272 2.75 -26.87 5.88
C GLN A 272 1.85 -27.49 4.80
N LEU A 273 1.76 -26.87 3.62
CA LEU A 273 0.99 -27.42 2.50
C LEU A 273 1.67 -28.65 1.87
N MET A 274 3.00 -28.70 1.85
CA MET A 274 3.75 -29.87 1.39
C MET A 274 3.67 -31.06 2.35
N ASP A 275 3.55 -30.80 3.65
CA ASP A 275 3.46 -31.82 4.69
C ASP A 275 2.02 -32.36 4.89
N GLN A 276 1.04 -31.94 4.08
CA GLN A 276 -0.30 -32.53 4.11
C GLN A 276 -0.30 -33.85 3.32
N ASP A 277 -0.71 -34.94 3.97
CA ASP A 277 -0.88 -36.25 3.32
C ASP A 277 -1.86 -36.10 2.13
N ASP A 278 -1.46 -36.68 0.99
CA ASP A 278 -2.23 -36.66 -0.25
C ASP A 278 -3.55 -37.41 -0.03
N LEU A 279 -4.64 -36.68 0.19
CA LEU A 279 -5.99 -37.23 0.43
C LEU A 279 -6.58 -37.96 -0.78
N THR A 280 -5.79 -38.21 -1.83
CA THR A 280 -6.17 -38.95 -3.03
C THR A 280 -5.85 -40.45 -2.98
N GLU A 281 -5.30 -40.96 -1.87
CA GLU A 281 -5.18 -42.40 -1.61
C GLU A 281 -6.22 -42.92 -0.58
N VAL A 282 -7.51 -42.90 -0.92
CA VAL A 282 -8.52 -43.87 -0.41
C VAL A 282 -9.57 -44.18 -1.46
#